data_AF-A0A9E4Z196-F1
#
_entry.id   AF-A0A9E4Z196-F1
#
_cell.length_a   1.000
_cell.length_b   1.000
_cell.length_c   1.000
_cell.angle_alpha   90.00
_cell.angle_beta   90.00
_cell.angle_gamma   90.00
#
_symmetry.space_group_name_H-M   'P 1'
#
loop_
_entity.id
_entity.type
_entity.pdbx_description
1 polymer ?
#
loop_
_entity_poly.entity_id
_entity_poly.type
_entity_poly.pdbx_seq_one_letter_code
_entity_poly.pdbx_strand_id
1 'polypeptide(L)'
;MNGDQIRDSFIKFFEGKGHQHMPSASLIPAGDPTLLFTSAGMVPFKPFFMGEQTPPSKRLTSSQKSFRTTDIDEVGDHKHLTFFEMLGNFSIGDYFKDKAVEYCWELVTELFKLDPERIYVTIHLDDEEAYAIWRDQIGVPVERIYRYGDKDNWWGPAGNEGPTGPCSEVHYDGGSERGCSDGRMIPPETLTAQARKELETGEPLPIDGCHPNCDCERFVELWNLVFMQFYQDPAGVRTPLPAPSVDTGMGLERAAVILQGKNDIYETDLFVPIIDRVCKLTGKTYGSDTGTDYSMRVVVEHARAAAFLIGDGVVPGNEGRGYVLRRVIRRAIRHGRQLGLEGPFLTEVVEAVIPLFSAVYKELSENREFILRVIVLEEERFAEAIQTGLPLLEDGFIPLHQRLIGYVDESGLSADRLAVCLERSTETIPDWVLEKIKGSITGRLPSEKAEQREFARTLADVETFVLYDTYGFPPELTAEIAKEHGLEVDMAGFEREMEAQKEQSRSSASFSGSMEMQTSYSDLGLASSEFVGYNLTEQDSTIAAILSGGVPVDHATQGQQVEVVISQS
;
A
#
# COMPACT_ATOMS: atom_id res chain seq x y z
N MET A 1 -8.87 7.46 23.42
CA MET A 1 -9.31 6.04 23.33
C MET A 1 -8.20 5.24 22.67
N ASN A 2 -7.96 4.00 23.08
CA ASN A 2 -6.98 3.12 22.41
C ASN A 2 -7.59 2.48 21.14
N GLY A 3 -6.80 1.86 20.27
CA GLY A 3 -7.26 1.33 18.98
C GLY A 3 -8.42 0.34 19.11
N ASP A 4 -8.33 -0.58 20.06
CA ASP A 4 -9.40 -1.55 20.33
C ASP A 4 -10.70 -0.89 20.79
N GLN A 5 -10.62 0.11 21.67
CA GLN A 5 -11.78 0.87 22.12
C GLN A 5 -12.44 1.63 20.97
N ILE A 6 -11.64 2.21 20.07
CA ILE A 6 -12.14 2.93 18.89
C ILE A 6 -12.91 1.96 17.99
N ARG A 7 -12.29 0.84 17.62
CA ARG A 7 -12.90 -0.22 16.80
C ARG A 7 -14.21 -0.72 17.41
N ASP A 8 -14.18 -1.15 18.66
CA ASP A 8 -15.35 -1.69 19.36
C ASP A 8 -16.48 -0.68 19.48
N SER A 9 -16.15 0.57 19.82
CA SER A 9 -17.16 1.63 19.99
C SER A 9 -17.81 2.00 18.67
N PHE A 10 -17.06 2.00 17.56
CA PHE A 10 -17.57 2.24 16.22
C PHE A 10 -18.58 1.16 15.81
N ILE A 11 -18.21 -0.12 15.95
CA ILE A 11 -19.10 -1.24 15.62
C ILE A 11 -20.37 -1.18 16.47
N LYS A 12 -20.24 -1.02 17.80
CA LYS A 12 -21.40 -0.94 18.72
C LYS A 12 -22.30 0.26 18.42
N PHE A 13 -21.72 1.38 18.00
CA PHE A 13 -22.50 2.56 17.61
C PHE A 13 -23.41 2.23 16.42
N PHE A 14 -22.87 1.61 15.37
CA PHE A 14 -23.65 1.25 14.19
C PHE A 14 -24.59 0.07 14.40
N GLU A 15 -24.23 -0.92 15.22
CA GLU A 15 -25.19 -1.94 15.69
C GLU A 15 -26.40 -1.29 16.39
N GLY A 16 -26.17 -0.25 17.19
CA GLY A 16 -27.23 0.58 17.79
C GLY A 16 -28.11 1.32 16.79
N LYS A 17 -27.64 1.53 15.54
CA LYS A 17 -28.40 2.11 14.42
C LYS A 17 -29.02 1.05 13.50
N GLY A 18 -28.95 -0.22 13.89
CA GLY A 18 -29.53 -1.35 13.17
C GLY A 18 -28.64 -1.93 12.07
N HIS A 19 -27.34 -1.63 12.09
CA HIS A 19 -26.38 -2.27 11.19
C HIS A 19 -26.00 -3.65 11.70
N GLN A 20 -25.87 -4.61 10.78
CA GLN A 20 -25.33 -5.92 11.08
C GLN A 20 -23.81 -5.85 11.03
N HIS A 21 -23.14 -6.24 12.12
CA HIS A 21 -21.69 -6.39 12.12
C HIS A 21 -21.28 -7.57 11.22
N MET A 22 -20.39 -7.27 10.27
CA MET A 22 -19.75 -8.24 9.39
C MET A 22 -18.28 -8.37 9.79
N PRO A 23 -17.74 -9.60 9.92
CA PRO A 23 -16.31 -9.78 10.15
C PRO A 23 -15.51 -9.23 8.97
N SER A 24 -14.26 -8.83 9.24
CA SER A 24 -13.32 -8.47 8.18
C SER A 24 -13.16 -9.64 7.21
N ALA A 25 -13.25 -9.36 5.92
CA ALA A 25 -12.82 -10.30 4.90
C ALA A 25 -11.29 -10.44 4.87
N SER A 26 -10.80 -11.46 4.18
CA SER A 26 -9.38 -11.65 3.88
C SER A 26 -8.82 -10.50 3.04
N LEU A 27 -7.52 -10.24 3.16
CA LEU A 27 -6.78 -9.38 2.24
C LEU A 27 -6.73 -9.95 0.81
N ILE A 28 -6.99 -11.25 0.63
CA ILE A 28 -7.14 -11.88 -0.69
C ILE A 28 -8.62 -11.80 -1.10
N PRO A 29 -8.99 -10.97 -2.09
CA PRO A 29 -10.39 -10.86 -2.52
C PRO A 29 -10.90 -12.17 -3.10
N ALA A 30 -12.06 -12.63 -2.62
CA ALA A 30 -12.75 -13.77 -3.19
C ALA A 30 -13.53 -13.35 -4.44
N GLY A 31 -13.34 -14.06 -5.56
CA GLY A 31 -14.16 -13.89 -6.76
C GLY A 31 -13.86 -12.66 -7.63
N ASP A 32 -12.86 -11.84 -7.31
CA ASP A 32 -12.43 -10.70 -8.14
C ASP A 32 -10.96 -10.88 -8.57
N PRO A 33 -10.70 -11.40 -9.80
CA PRO A 33 -9.34 -11.61 -10.29
C PRO A 33 -8.63 -10.29 -10.67
N THR A 34 -9.34 -9.17 -10.73
CA THR A 34 -8.77 -7.86 -11.10
C THR A 34 -8.16 -7.14 -9.91
N LEU A 35 -8.59 -7.48 -8.68
CA LEU A 35 -8.08 -6.90 -7.45
C LEU A 35 -6.95 -7.74 -6.84
N LEU A 36 -5.80 -7.09 -6.66
CA LEU A 36 -4.67 -7.74 -6.00
C LEU A 36 -4.94 -7.95 -4.51
N PHE A 37 -5.43 -6.93 -3.81
CA PHE A 37 -5.77 -7.04 -2.39
C PHE A 37 -7.07 -6.31 -2.09
N THR A 38 -7.70 -6.68 -0.98
CA THR A 38 -8.82 -5.93 -0.39
C THR A 38 -8.30 -4.57 0.07
N SER A 39 -8.62 -3.51 -0.67
CA SER A 39 -8.08 -2.15 -0.45
C SER A 39 -9.02 -1.22 0.34
N ALA A 40 -10.28 -1.63 0.52
CA ALA A 40 -11.31 -0.87 1.22
C ALA A 40 -12.40 -1.77 1.83
N GLY A 41 -13.13 -1.23 2.80
CA GLY A 41 -14.25 -1.88 3.48
C GLY A 41 -15.38 -2.34 2.56
N MET A 42 -15.60 -1.65 1.44
CA MET A 42 -16.67 -1.99 0.49
C MET A 42 -16.36 -3.19 -0.40
N VAL A 43 -15.09 -3.58 -0.55
CA VAL A 43 -14.68 -4.57 -1.57
C VAL A 43 -15.43 -5.89 -1.42
N PRO A 44 -15.57 -6.46 -0.20
CA PRO A 44 -16.35 -7.69 0.01
C PRO A 44 -17.85 -7.52 -0.27
N PHE A 45 -18.35 -6.29 -0.30
CA PHE A 45 -19.78 -5.96 -0.47
C PHE A 45 -20.13 -5.48 -1.88
N LYS A 46 -19.16 -5.41 -2.80
CA LYS A 46 -19.37 -5.07 -4.22
C LYS A 46 -20.59 -5.80 -4.83
N PRO A 47 -20.75 -7.15 -4.69
CA PRO A 47 -21.89 -7.85 -5.29
C PRO A 47 -23.26 -7.38 -4.76
N PHE A 48 -23.31 -6.87 -3.52
CA PHE A 48 -24.55 -6.34 -2.95
C PHE A 48 -24.91 -4.98 -3.52
N PHE A 49 -23.93 -4.08 -3.67
CA PHE A 49 -24.15 -2.76 -4.28
C PHE A 49 -24.60 -2.87 -5.75
N MET A 50 -24.07 -3.87 -6.47
CA MET A 50 -24.43 -4.13 -7.86
C MET A 50 -25.74 -4.92 -8.02
N GLY A 51 -26.35 -5.39 -6.92
CA GLY A 51 -27.59 -6.17 -6.94
C GLY A 51 -27.41 -7.61 -7.46
N GLU A 52 -26.18 -8.08 -7.57
CA GLU A 52 -25.84 -9.45 -8.00
C GLU A 52 -26.13 -10.47 -6.91
N GLN A 53 -26.00 -10.06 -5.64
CA GLN A 53 -26.31 -10.87 -4.47
C GLN A 53 -27.21 -10.11 -3.51
N THR A 54 -28.02 -10.86 -2.75
CA THR A 54 -28.84 -10.28 -1.68
C THR A 54 -28.01 -10.16 -0.41
N PRO A 55 -27.88 -8.95 0.18
CA PRO A 55 -27.11 -8.80 1.41
C PRO A 55 -27.86 -9.43 2.61
N PRO A 56 -27.13 -9.90 3.64
CA PRO A 56 -27.74 -10.46 4.85
C PRO A 56 -28.56 -9.42 5.63
N SER A 57 -28.18 -8.15 5.51
CA SER A 57 -28.91 -6.99 5.99
C SER A 57 -28.68 -5.82 5.03
N LYS A 58 -29.66 -4.92 4.89
CA LYS A 58 -29.49 -3.68 4.12
C LYS A 58 -28.51 -2.69 4.75
N ARG A 59 -28.18 -2.87 6.02
CA ARG A 59 -27.25 -2.02 6.79
C ARG A 59 -26.16 -2.92 7.36
N LEU A 60 -24.91 -2.63 7.01
CA LEU A 60 -23.74 -3.44 7.42
C LEU A 60 -22.69 -2.53 8.09
N THR A 61 -21.91 -3.07 9.02
CA THR A 61 -20.73 -2.38 9.55
C THR A 61 -19.57 -3.36 9.73
N SER A 62 -18.34 -2.91 9.54
CA SER A 62 -17.14 -3.75 9.70
C SER A 62 -15.89 -2.94 10.06
N SER A 63 -14.86 -3.64 10.55
CA SER A 63 -13.47 -3.16 10.63
C SER A 63 -12.63 -3.99 9.67
N GLN A 64 -12.50 -3.52 8.44
CA GLN A 64 -11.88 -4.27 7.35
C GLN A 64 -10.36 -4.07 7.33
N LYS A 65 -9.61 -5.16 7.41
CA LYS A 65 -8.20 -5.20 7.04
C LYS A 65 -8.04 -4.76 5.60
N SER A 66 -7.26 -3.72 5.35
CA SER A 66 -7.09 -3.15 4.03
C SER A 66 -5.61 -3.08 3.66
N PHE A 67 -5.29 -3.33 2.39
CA PHE A 67 -3.94 -3.21 1.87
C PHE A 67 -3.88 -2.32 0.61
N ARG A 68 -3.00 -1.33 0.60
CA ARG A 68 -2.76 -0.42 -0.54
C ARG A 68 -1.34 -0.57 -1.08
N THR A 69 -1.24 -1.06 -2.31
CA THR A 69 0.05 -1.21 -3.01
C THR A 69 0.63 0.11 -3.48
N THR A 70 -0.22 1.11 -3.71
CA THR A 70 0.17 2.45 -4.17
C THR A 70 0.99 3.20 -3.13
N ASP A 71 0.79 2.86 -1.86
CA ASP A 71 1.35 3.63 -0.73
C ASP A 71 2.68 3.02 -0.26
N ILE A 72 3.15 1.92 -0.88
CA ILE A 72 4.38 1.20 -0.47
C ILE A 72 5.58 2.13 -0.42
N ASP A 73 5.73 3.05 -1.37
CA ASP A 73 6.88 3.94 -1.46
C ASP A 73 6.77 5.16 -0.54
N GLU A 74 5.56 5.54 -0.13
CA GLU A 74 5.29 6.66 0.77
C GLU A 74 5.40 6.27 2.26
N VAL A 75 5.26 4.97 2.56
CA VAL A 75 5.44 4.45 3.91
C VAL A 75 6.82 4.84 4.46
N GLY A 76 6.80 5.38 5.67
CA GLY A 76 7.94 6.01 6.34
C GLY A 76 7.66 7.47 6.71
N ASP A 77 6.70 8.11 6.02
CA ASP A 77 6.20 9.44 6.38
C ASP A 77 5.34 9.42 7.66
N HIS A 78 4.48 10.43 7.87
CA HIS A 78 3.65 10.53 9.09
C HIS A 78 2.22 9.98 8.94
N LYS A 79 1.78 9.60 7.72
CA LYS A 79 0.35 9.33 7.42
C LYS A 79 0.07 8.11 6.53
N HIS A 80 1.02 7.65 5.72
CA HIS A 80 0.81 6.55 4.78
C HIS A 80 1.14 5.20 5.38
N LEU A 81 0.34 4.21 5.02
CA LEU A 81 0.43 2.82 5.48
C LEU A 81 0.13 1.90 4.29
N THR A 82 0.82 0.76 4.19
CA THR A 82 0.43 -0.28 3.23
C THR A 82 -0.74 -1.08 3.79
N PHE A 83 -0.63 -1.55 5.03
CA PHE A 83 -1.70 -2.23 5.75
C PHE A 83 -2.36 -1.25 6.73
N PHE A 84 -3.68 -1.24 6.80
CA PHE A 84 -4.42 -0.46 7.79
C PHE A 84 -5.82 -1.04 8.01
N GLU A 85 -6.53 -0.57 9.03
CA GLU A 85 -7.91 -0.97 9.28
C GLU A 85 -8.89 0.13 8.87
N MET A 86 -9.89 -0.24 8.07
CA MET A 86 -10.95 0.66 7.62
C MET A 86 -12.25 0.34 8.35
N LEU A 87 -12.67 1.27 9.22
CA LEU A 87 -13.94 1.24 9.91
C LEU A 87 -15.03 1.77 8.99
N GLY A 88 -16.04 0.95 8.68
CA GLY A 88 -17.07 1.31 7.71
C GLY A 88 -18.49 1.02 8.18
N ASN A 89 -19.39 1.92 7.82
CA ASN A 89 -20.83 1.67 7.76
C ASN A 89 -21.30 1.67 6.31
N PHE A 90 -22.19 0.75 5.98
CA PHE A 90 -22.67 0.54 4.61
C PHE A 90 -24.20 0.51 4.60
N SER A 91 -24.80 1.16 3.61
CA SER A 91 -26.23 1.17 3.33
C SER A 91 -26.45 0.67 1.91
N ILE A 92 -27.18 -0.43 1.75
CA ILE A 92 -27.44 -1.06 0.45
C ILE A 92 -28.92 -0.84 0.11
N GLY A 93 -29.20 0.23 -0.64
CA GLY A 93 -30.57 0.63 -1.00
C GLY A 93 -31.49 0.88 0.20
N ASP A 94 -30.97 1.54 1.24
CA ASP A 94 -31.71 1.94 2.44
C ASP A 94 -31.60 3.45 2.71
N TYR A 95 -30.79 3.90 3.67
CA TYR A 95 -30.53 5.31 3.92
C TYR A 95 -29.45 5.87 2.98
N PHE A 96 -29.42 7.19 2.81
CA PHE A 96 -28.49 7.85 1.88
C PHE A 96 -27.76 9.03 2.56
N LYS A 97 -27.52 10.14 1.85
CA LYS A 97 -26.66 11.25 2.30
C LYS A 97 -27.05 11.83 3.66
N ASP A 98 -28.33 12.12 3.85
CA ASP A 98 -28.87 12.77 5.06
C ASP A 98 -28.49 11.99 6.33
N LYS A 99 -28.77 10.69 6.35
CA LYS A 99 -28.46 9.82 7.48
C LYS A 99 -26.99 9.44 7.58
N ALA A 100 -26.29 9.31 6.45
CA ALA A 100 -24.86 9.07 6.47
C ALA A 100 -24.11 10.22 7.17
N VAL A 101 -24.46 11.46 6.82
CA VAL A 101 -23.91 12.66 7.44
C VAL A 101 -24.36 12.81 8.91
N GLU A 102 -25.63 12.54 9.23
CA GLU A 102 -26.13 12.54 10.62
C GLU A 102 -25.37 11.55 11.51
N TYR A 103 -25.21 10.31 11.08
CA TYR A 103 -24.47 9.29 11.84
C TYR A 103 -22.99 9.63 11.97
N CYS A 104 -22.38 10.15 10.91
CA CYS A 104 -21.01 10.62 10.95
C CYS A 104 -20.85 11.72 12.02
N TRP A 105 -21.69 12.75 11.96
CA TRP A 105 -21.64 13.88 12.88
C TRP A 105 -21.89 13.47 14.33
N GLU A 106 -22.90 12.63 14.58
CA GLU A 106 -23.19 12.09 15.91
C GLU A 106 -22.01 11.29 16.45
N LEU A 107 -21.39 10.42 15.64
CA LEU A 107 -20.24 9.65 16.10
C LEU A 107 -19.06 10.57 16.46
N VAL A 108 -18.67 11.50 15.58
CA VAL A 108 -17.48 12.34 15.82
C VAL A 108 -17.67 13.33 16.97
N THR A 109 -18.86 13.92 17.12
CA THR A 109 -19.12 14.94 18.16
C THR A 109 -19.66 14.34 19.46
N GLU A 110 -20.48 13.29 19.41
CA GLU A 110 -21.13 12.73 20.60
C GLU A 110 -20.45 11.49 21.16
N LEU A 111 -19.95 10.58 20.32
CA LEU A 111 -19.22 9.40 20.82
C LEU A 111 -17.75 9.74 21.08
N PHE A 112 -17.09 10.30 20.07
CA PHE A 112 -15.67 10.64 20.11
C PHE A 112 -15.37 11.97 20.80
N LYS A 113 -16.39 12.80 21.03
CA LYS A 113 -16.28 14.09 21.74
C LYS A 113 -15.24 15.03 21.11
N LEU A 114 -15.10 14.99 19.79
CA LEU A 114 -14.28 15.95 19.06
C LEU A 114 -14.94 17.32 19.07
N ASP A 115 -14.11 18.37 19.16
CA ASP A 115 -14.57 19.75 19.09
C ASP A 115 -15.15 20.07 17.71
N PRO A 116 -16.45 20.39 17.58
CA PRO A 116 -17.07 20.75 16.31
C PRO A 116 -16.38 21.90 15.57
N GLU A 117 -15.71 22.80 16.30
CA GLU A 117 -15.00 23.93 15.70
C GLU A 117 -13.71 23.52 14.97
N ARG A 118 -13.22 22.31 15.23
CA ARG A 118 -12.05 21.72 14.55
C ARG A 118 -12.44 20.82 13.37
N ILE A 119 -13.72 20.69 13.06
CA ILE A 119 -14.18 19.82 11.99
C ILE A 119 -14.37 20.63 10.70
N TYR A 120 -13.69 20.18 9.66
CA TYR A 120 -13.82 20.66 8.29
C TYR A 120 -14.39 19.56 7.41
N VAL A 121 -15.14 19.92 6.38
CA VAL A 121 -15.74 18.96 5.46
C VAL A 121 -15.43 19.31 4.02
N THR A 122 -15.22 18.30 3.20
CA THR A 122 -15.03 18.42 1.75
C THR A 122 -16.19 17.73 1.04
N ILE A 123 -16.57 18.21 -0.14
CA ILE A 123 -17.62 17.65 -0.98
C ILE A 123 -17.27 17.80 -2.46
N HIS A 124 -17.89 16.98 -3.30
CA HIS A 124 -17.77 17.12 -4.75
C HIS A 124 -18.31 18.48 -5.24
N LEU A 125 -17.65 19.07 -6.25
CA LEU A 125 -17.98 20.38 -6.84
C LEU A 125 -19.48 20.58 -7.11
N ASP A 126 -20.13 19.55 -7.65
CA ASP A 126 -21.53 19.56 -8.08
C ASP A 126 -22.53 19.01 -7.05
N ASP A 127 -22.07 18.59 -5.86
CA ASP A 127 -22.95 17.98 -4.86
C ASP A 127 -23.63 19.01 -3.95
N GLU A 128 -24.63 19.72 -4.51
CA GLU A 128 -25.45 20.68 -3.76
C GLU A 128 -26.27 20.06 -2.64
N GLU A 129 -26.59 18.78 -2.76
CA GLU A 129 -27.36 18.05 -1.74
C GLU A 129 -26.50 17.85 -0.48
N ALA A 130 -25.28 17.36 -0.63
CA ALA A 130 -24.34 17.22 0.49
C ALA A 130 -24.02 18.60 1.11
N TYR A 131 -23.85 19.64 0.28
CA TYR A 131 -23.64 21.01 0.76
C TYR A 131 -24.79 21.50 1.65
N ALA A 132 -26.03 21.32 1.20
CA ALA A 132 -27.21 21.73 1.96
C ALA A 132 -27.37 20.93 3.25
N ILE A 133 -27.08 19.62 3.26
CA ILE A 133 -27.13 18.80 4.48
C ILE A 133 -26.11 19.33 5.51
N TRP A 134 -24.85 19.51 5.12
CA TRP A 134 -23.82 20.01 6.03
C TRP A 134 -24.12 21.41 6.56
N ARG A 135 -24.55 22.33 5.69
CA ARG A 135 -24.83 23.72 6.07
C ARG A 135 -26.12 23.88 6.88
N ASP A 136 -27.21 23.28 6.44
CA ASP A 136 -28.56 23.57 6.95
C ASP A 136 -29.02 22.58 8.02
N GLN A 137 -28.69 21.30 7.88
CA GLN A 137 -29.13 20.26 8.81
C GLN A 137 -28.14 20.08 9.95
N ILE A 138 -26.85 19.98 9.64
CA ILE A 138 -25.80 19.82 10.64
C ILE A 138 -25.38 21.17 11.22
N GLY A 139 -25.31 22.22 10.40
CA GLY A 139 -24.90 23.56 10.83
C GLY A 139 -23.39 23.80 10.77
N VAL A 140 -22.65 23.09 9.91
CA VAL A 140 -21.23 23.39 9.69
C VAL A 140 -21.12 24.76 9.01
N PRO A 141 -20.31 25.70 9.54
CA PRO A 141 -20.12 27.00 8.93
C PRO A 141 -19.55 26.90 7.51
N VAL A 142 -20.00 27.78 6.62
CA VAL A 142 -19.67 27.72 5.18
C VAL A 142 -18.18 27.88 4.92
N GLU A 143 -17.46 28.58 5.78
CA GLU A 143 -16.00 28.74 5.76
C GLU A 143 -15.22 27.43 6.06
N ARG A 144 -15.92 26.38 6.52
CA ARG A 144 -15.36 25.04 6.78
C ARG A 144 -15.87 23.96 5.83
N ILE A 145 -16.62 24.34 4.78
CA ILE A 145 -17.12 23.44 3.75
C ILE A 145 -16.39 23.73 2.43
N TYR A 146 -15.47 22.86 2.04
CA TYR A 146 -14.65 22.99 0.83
C TYR A 146 -15.20 22.12 -0.31
N ARG A 147 -15.02 22.56 -1.56
CA ARG A 147 -15.47 21.81 -2.75
C ARG A 147 -14.31 21.47 -3.66
N TYR A 148 -14.22 20.21 -4.08
CA TYR A 148 -13.17 19.71 -4.97
C TYR A 148 -13.73 18.84 -6.11
N GLY A 149 -12.92 18.64 -7.16
CA GLY A 149 -13.30 17.86 -8.34
C GLY A 149 -13.13 16.35 -8.17
N ASP A 150 -13.24 15.61 -9.27
CA ASP A 150 -13.18 14.14 -9.28
C ASP A 150 -11.91 13.56 -8.64
N LYS A 151 -10.78 14.27 -8.68
CA LYS A 151 -9.52 13.80 -8.07
C LYS A 151 -9.65 13.57 -6.55
N ASP A 152 -10.44 14.40 -5.89
CA ASP A 152 -10.50 14.49 -4.43
C ASP A 152 -11.82 13.97 -3.88
N ASN A 153 -12.95 14.36 -4.47
CA ASN A 153 -14.28 14.04 -3.94
C ASN A 153 -15.13 13.17 -4.87
N TRP A 154 -14.48 12.33 -5.67
CA TRP A 154 -15.13 11.24 -6.39
C TRP A 154 -14.42 9.93 -6.07
N TRP A 155 -15.15 8.98 -5.49
CA TRP A 155 -14.56 7.73 -5.03
C TRP A 155 -14.87 6.59 -5.98
N GLY A 156 -13.83 5.85 -6.38
CA GLY A 156 -13.93 4.58 -7.10
C GLY A 156 -13.90 4.69 -8.63
N PRO A 157 -14.07 3.54 -9.32
CA PRO A 157 -14.30 2.22 -8.72
C PRO A 157 -13.04 1.65 -8.04
N ALA A 158 -13.24 0.75 -7.07
CA ALA A 158 -12.13 -0.03 -6.52
C ALA A 158 -11.71 -1.10 -7.54
N GLY A 159 -10.62 -0.86 -8.28
CA GLY A 159 -10.17 -1.71 -9.38
C GLY A 159 -10.51 -1.11 -10.74
N ASN A 160 -10.53 -1.94 -11.79
CA ASN A 160 -10.76 -1.46 -13.15
C ASN A 160 -12.23 -1.12 -13.46
N GLU A 161 -13.16 -1.65 -12.66
CA GLU A 161 -14.60 -1.41 -12.78
C GLU A 161 -15.30 -1.59 -11.42
N GLY A 162 -16.53 -1.08 -11.30
CA GLY A 162 -17.38 -1.30 -10.12
C GLY A 162 -18.16 -0.07 -9.63
N PRO A 163 -18.74 -0.18 -8.41
CA PRO A 163 -19.48 0.91 -7.77
C PRO A 163 -18.62 2.15 -7.51
N THR A 164 -19.20 3.33 -7.75
CA THR A 164 -18.55 4.65 -7.62
C THR A 164 -19.58 5.76 -7.38
N GLY A 165 -19.14 6.92 -6.93
CA GLY A 165 -19.98 8.11 -6.75
C GLY A 165 -19.24 9.28 -6.12
N PRO A 166 -19.92 10.44 -6.00
CA PRO A 166 -19.38 11.57 -5.25
C PRO A 166 -19.22 11.19 -3.79
N CYS A 167 -18.26 11.82 -3.11
CA CYS A 167 -18.07 11.61 -1.69
C CYS A 167 -17.93 12.93 -0.92
N SER A 168 -18.00 12.82 0.39
CA SER A 168 -17.75 13.90 1.34
C SER A 168 -16.80 13.42 2.42
N GLU A 169 -15.73 14.15 2.68
CA GLU A 169 -14.73 13.75 3.67
C GLU A 169 -14.74 14.69 4.86
N VAL A 170 -14.58 14.12 6.04
CA VAL A 170 -14.50 14.83 7.32
C VAL A 170 -13.04 14.89 7.75
N HIS A 171 -12.57 16.11 7.97
CA HIS A 171 -11.20 16.44 8.33
C HIS A 171 -11.14 17.04 9.72
N TYR A 172 -10.12 16.65 10.49
CA TYR A 172 -9.84 17.22 11.80
C TYR A 172 -8.68 18.21 11.74
N ASP A 173 -8.88 19.43 12.24
CA ASP A 173 -7.87 20.48 12.36
C ASP A 173 -7.00 20.28 13.61
N GLY A 174 -5.77 19.81 13.37
CA GLY A 174 -4.73 19.65 14.38
C GLY A 174 -4.25 20.99 14.97
N GLY A 175 -4.40 22.10 14.25
CA GLY A 175 -3.98 23.44 14.65
C GLY A 175 -3.19 24.17 13.55
N SER A 176 -3.32 25.50 13.51
CA SER A 176 -2.68 26.35 12.51
C SER A 176 -1.15 26.27 12.50
N GLU A 177 -0.54 25.94 13.64
CA GLU A 177 0.91 25.79 13.80
C GLU A 177 1.49 24.60 13.02
N ARG A 178 0.64 23.66 12.60
CA ARG A 178 0.99 22.52 11.74
C ARG A 178 0.68 22.79 10.26
N GLY A 179 0.07 23.94 9.98
CA GLY A 179 -0.37 24.32 8.65
C GLY A 179 0.75 24.91 7.81
N CYS A 180 0.68 24.67 6.52
CA CYS A 180 1.45 25.45 5.54
C CYS A 180 0.99 26.91 5.51
N SER A 181 1.73 27.75 4.78
CA SER A 181 1.35 29.16 4.54
C SER A 181 1.07 29.95 5.81
N ASP A 182 1.91 29.75 6.83
CA ASP A 182 1.77 30.35 8.18
C ASP A 182 0.39 30.11 8.82
N GLY A 183 -0.24 28.98 8.50
CA GLY A 183 -1.56 28.59 8.99
C GLY A 183 -2.73 29.35 8.35
N ARG A 184 -2.48 30.20 7.34
CA ARG A 184 -3.53 30.94 6.64
C ARG A 184 -4.35 30.00 5.76
N MET A 185 -5.64 29.91 6.04
CA MET A 185 -6.59 29.18 5.21
C MET A 185 -6.89 29.94 3.90
N ILE A 186 -7.02 29.21 2.79
CA ILE A 186 -7.64 29.75 1.58
C ILE A 186 -9.18 29.74 1.75
N PRO A 187 -9.90 30.81 1.36
CA PRO A 187 -11.36 30.81 1.42
C PRO A 187 -11.98 29.74 0.51
N PRO A 188 -13.00 28.98 0.94
CA PRO A 188 -13.60 27.90 0.14
C PRO A 188 -14.10 28.34 -1.23
N GLU A 189 -14.67 29.53 -1.36
CA GLU A 189 -15.17 30.07 -2.63
C GLU A 189 -14.03 30.36 -3.62
N THR A 190 -12.85 30.75 -3.11
CA THR A 190 -11.67 30.98 -3.94
C THR A 190 -11.14 29.66 -4.49
N LEU A 191 -11.04 28.64 -3.62
CA LEU A 191 -10.58 27.32 -4.03
C LEU A 191 -11.58 26.64 -4.97
N THR A 192 -12.89 26.79 -4.72
CA THR A 192 -13.94 26.28 -5.61
C THR A 192 -13.83 26.89 -7.00
N ALA A 193 -13.60 28.21 -7.10
CA ALA A 193 -13.41 28.88 -8.39
C ALA A 193 -12.15 28.38 -9.12
N GLN A 194 -11.07 28.09 -8.39
CA GLN A 194 -9.86 27.47 -8.96
C GLN A 194 -10.15 26.07 -9.49
N ALA A 195 -10.74 25.19 -8.68
CA ALA A 195 -11.08 23.82 -9.08
C ALA A 195 -12.02 23.77 -10.28
N ARG A 196 -12.99 24.69 -10.38
CA ARG A 196 -13.85 24.84 -11.59
C ARG A 196 -13.04 25.22 -12.82
N LYS A 197 -12.09 26.15 -12.68
CA LYS A 197 -11.23 26.56 -13.78
C LYS A 197 -10.29 25.43 -14.22
N GLU A 198 -9.74 24.66 -13.28
CA GLU A 198 -8.93 23.48 -13.59
C GLU A 198 -9.73 22.43 -14.39
N LEU A 199 -11.00 22.22 -14.04
CA LEU A 199 -11.89 21.32 -14.80
C LEU A 199 -12.13 21.81 -16.24
N GLU A 200 -12.20 23.13 -16.45
CA GLU A 200 -12.38 23.74 -17.77
C GLU A 200 -11.10 23.73 -18.61
N THR A 201 -9.94 23.97 -17.99
CA THR A 201 -8.66 24.13 -18.71
C THR A 201 -7.82 22.86 -18.76
N GLY A 202 -8.04 21.92 -17.85
CA GLY A 202 -7.18 20.76 -17.62
C GLY A 202 -5.82 21.11 -17.00
N GLU A 203 -5.59 22.36 -16.61
CA GLU A 203 -4.32 22.84 -16.06
C GLU A 203 -4.46 23.09 -14.56
N PRO A 204 -3.70 22.39 -13.69
CA PRO A 204 -3.73 22.62 -12.25
C PRO A 204 -3.18 24.02 -11.91
N LEU A 205 -3.83 24.69 -10.96
CA LEU A 205 -3.45 26.01 -10.48
C LEU A 205 -2.79 25.87 -9.10
N PRO A 206 -1.71 26.63 -8.82
CA PRO A 206 -1.12 26.63 -7.50
C PRO A 206 -2.11 27.19 -6.48
N ILE A 207 -2.34 26.43 -5.40
CA ILE A 207 -3.22 26.82 -4.31
C ILE A 207 -2.44 27.69 -3.32
N ASP A 208 -2.86 28.94 -3.16
CA ASP A 208 -2.22 29.91 -2.25
C ASP A 208 -2.92 29.97 -0.89
N GLY A 209 -2.69 28.93 -0.09
CA GLY A 209 -3.17 28.83 1.29
C GLY A 209 -3.33 27.40 1.76
N CYS A 210 -3.50 27.23 3.07
CA CYS A 210 -3.80 25.96 3.70
C CYS A 210 -5.27 25.58 3.43
N HIS A 211 -5.56 24.30 3.28
CA HIS A 211 -6.89 23.74 3.05
C HIS A 211 -6.95 22.27 3.52
N PRO A 212 -8.15 21.67 3.67
CA PRO A 212 -8.30 20.30 4.18
C PRO A 212 -7.46 19.24 3.44
N ASN A 213 -7.46 19.24 2.11
CA ASN A 213 -6.69 18.27 1.30
C ASN A 213 -5.22 18.65 1.09
N CYS A 214 -4.64 19.52 1.93
CA CYS A 214 -3.24 19.92 1.78
C CYS A 214 -2.32 18.83 2.34
N ASP A 215 -1.15 18.64 1.72
CA ASP A 215 -0.14 17.68 2.21
C ASP A 215 0.58 18.10 3.49
N CYS A 216 0.22 19.25 4.09
CA CYS A 216 0.72 19.65 5.41
C CYS A 216 0.13 18.82 6.55
N GLU A 217 0.74 18.89 7.73
CA GLU A 217 0.37 18.10 8.92
C GLU A 217 -0.83 18.67 9.70
N ARG A 218 -1.50 19.71 9.19
CA ARG A 218 -2.62 20.35 9.88
C ARG A 218 -3.89 19.51 9.87
N PHE A 219 -4.25 18.98 8.70
CA PHE A 219 -5.53 18.31 8.53
C PHE A 219 -5.32 16.81 8.43
N VAL A 220 -6.06 16.08 9.26
CA VAL A 220 -6.16 14.63 9.15
C VAL A 220 -7.54 14.31 8.58
N GLU A 221 -7.57 13.75 7.37
CA GLU A 221 -8.77 13.15 6.79
C GLU A 221 -9.18 11.95 7.67
N LEU A 222 -10.20 12.18 8.49
CA LEU A 222 -10.69 11.22 9.47
C LEU A 222 -11.61 10.19 8.82
N TRP A 223 -12.56 10.63 8.00
CA TRP A 223 -13.64 9.76 7.51
C TRP A 223 -14.13 10.19 6.13
N ASN A 224 -14.17 9.25 5.18
CA ASN A 224 -14.77 9.44 3.86
C ASN A 224 -16.18 8.84 3.80
N LEU A 225 -17.17 9.63 3.34
CA LEU A 225 -18.57 9.25 3.13
C LEU A 225 -18.86 9.22 1.62
N VAL A 226 -18.93 8.02 1.05
CA VAL A 226 -19.15 7.80 -0.38
C VAL A 226 -20.63 7.56 -0.66
N PHE A 227 -21.17 8.32 -1.60
CA PHE A 227 -22.56 8.23 -2.03
C PHE A 227 -22.63 7.46 -3.34
N MET A 228 -22.57 6.14 -3.24
CA MET A 228 -22.56 5.24 -4.40
C MET A 228 -23.85 5.38 -5.21
N GLN A 229 -23.69 5.80 -6.47
CA GLN A 229 -24.80 6.05 -7.39
C GLN A 229 -24.58 5.38 -8.75
N PHE A 230 -23.34 5.09 -9.10
CA PHE A 230 -22.98 4.61 -10.43
C PHE A 230 -22.15 3.33 -10.37
N TYR A 231 -22.28 2.51 -11.39
CA TYR A 231 -21.30 1.53 -11.81
C TYR A 231 -20.45 2.14 -12.92
N GLN A 232 -19.13 2.10 -12.80
CA GLN A 232 -18.19 2.50 -13.85
C GLN A 232 -17.59 1.25 -14.50
N ASP A 233 -17.68 1.17 -15.82
CA ASP A 233 -17.09 0.09 -16.61
C ASP A 233 -15.58 0.34 -16.92
N PRO A 234 -14.86 -0.62 -17.52
CA PRO A 234 -13.45 -0.47 -17.85
C PRO A 234 -13.14 0.62 -18.89
N ALA A 235 -14.16 1.10 -19.62
CA ALA A 235 -14.05 2.23 -20.54
C ALA A 235 -14.31 3.59 -19.87
N GLY A 236 -14.61 3.58 -18.56
CA GLY A 236 -14.93 4.78 -17.78
C GLY A 236 -16.38 5.24 -17.91
N VAL A 237 -17.26 4.47 -18.56
CA VAL A 237 -18.67 4.82 -18.70
C VAL A 237 -19.40 4.53 -17.40
N ARG A 238 -20.10 5.55 -16.89
CA ARG A 238 -20.87 5.49 -15.63
C ARG A 238 -22.35 5.22 -15.93
N THR A 239 -22.92 4.19 -15.30
CA THR A 239 -24.34 3.82 -15.38
C THR A 239 -24.97 3.75 -14.00
N PRO A 240 -26.25 4.09 -13.79
CA PRO A 240 -26.85 4.07 -12.46
C PRO A 240 -26.85 2.67 -11.82
N LEU A 241 -26.50 2.59 -10.52
CA LEU A 241 -26.68 1.39 -9.71
C LEU A 241 -28.18 1.06 -9.51
N PRO A 242 -28.55 -0.20 -9.17
CA PRO A 242 -29.94 -0.56 -8.90
C PRO A 242 -30.61 0.28 -7.82
N ALA A 243 -29.85 0.71 -6.82
CA ALA A 243 -30.30 1.64 -5.78
C ALA A 243 -29.12 2.49 -5.28
N PRO A 244 -29.34 3.80 -5.00
CA PRO A 244 -28.36 4.61 -4.29
C PRO A 244 -27.99 3.97 -2.96
N SER A 245 -26.70 3.98 -2.66
CA SER A 245 -26.12 3.27 -1.53
C SER A 245 -25.05 4.11 -0.85
N VAL A 246 -24.73 3.80 0.41
CA VAL A 246 -23.69 4.49 1.16
C VAL A 246 -22.57 3.51 1.44
N ASP A 247 -21.36 3.96 1.19
CA ASP A 247 -20.12 3.36 1.65
C ASP A 247 -19.37 4.40 2.48
N THR A 248 -18.71 3.98 3.55
CA THR A 248 -17.90 4.89 4.35
C THR A 248 -16.62 4.20 4.79
N GLY A 249 -15.56 4.97 4.96
CA GLY A 249 -14.27 4.47 5.43
C GLY A 249 -13.59 5.47 6.35
N MET A 250 -13.41 5.10 7.61
CA MET A 250 -12.59 5.79 8.59
C MET A 250 -11.35 4.96 8.87
N GLY A 251 -10.16 5.53 8.66
CA GLY A 251 -8.91 4.87 9.00
C GLY A 251 -8.76 4.78 10.52
N LEU A 252 -8.70 3.56 11.08
CA LEU A 252 -8.57 3.35 12.52
C LEU A 252 -7.32 4.05 13.07
N GLU A 253 -6.19 3.91 12.38
CA GLU A 253 -4.92 4.51 12.74
C GLU A 253 -4.99 6.05 12.78
N ARG A 254 -5.65 6.66 11.79
CA ARG A 254 -5.85 8.12 11.77
C ARG A 254 -6.79 8.59 12.87
N ALA A 255 -7.87 7.84 13.15
CA ALA A 255 -8.75 8.10 14.28
C ALA A 255 -7.99 7.99 15.62
N ALA A 256 -7.08 7.03 15.75
CA ALA A 256 -6.23 6.86 16.93
C ALA A 256 -5.29 8.05 17.14
N VAL A 257 -4.72 8.63 16.07
CA VAL A 257 -3.91 9.86 16.16
C VAL A 257 -4.70 10.97 16.85
N ILE A 258 -5.91 11.24 16.37
CA ILE A 258 -6.77 12.31 16.89
C ILE A 258 -7.20 12.01 18.33
N LEU A 259 -7.73 10.81 18.57
CA LEU A 259 -8.32 10.43 19.86
C LEU A 259 -7.31 10.14 20.98
N GLN A 260 -6.02 10.10 20.65
CA GLN A 260 -4.92 9.98 21.61
C GLN A 260 -4.08 11.26 21.69
N GLY A 261 -4.42 12.30 20.90
CA GLY A 261 -3.68 13.55 20.86
C GLY A 261 -2.24 13.38 20.38
N LYS A 262 -2.02 12.49 19.42
CA LYS A 262 -0.71 12.23 18.81
C LYS A 262 -0.53 13.10 17.57
N ASN A 263 0.72 13.21 17.11
CA ASN A 263 1.04 13.94 15.88
C ASN A 263 1.20 12.99 14.71
N ASP A 264 1.52 11.74 14.99
CA ASP A 264 1.93 10.75 14.01
C ASP A 264 1.24 9.42 14.32
N ILE A 265 0.84 8.69 13.28
CA ILE A 265 0.24 7.36 13.37
C ILE A 265 1.15 6.40 14.16
N TYR A 266 2.45 6.52 14.00
CA TYR A 266 3.45 5.66 14.62
C TYR A 266 3.58 5.90 16.14
N GLU A 267 3.04 7.00 16.67
CA GLU A 267 3.03 7.29 18.12
C GLU A 267 1.79 6.73 18.84
N THR A 268 0.89 6.07 18.12
CA THR A 268 -0.34 5.49 18.67
C THR A 268 -0.08 4.14 19.35
N ASP A 269 -1.02 3.71 20.18
CA ASP A 269 -0.96 2.39 20.83
C ASP A 269 -0.86 1.21 19.86
N LEU A 270 -1.30 1.39 18.61
CA LEU A 270 -1.22 0.41 17.54
C LEU A 270 0.21 0.16 17.03
N PHE A 271 1.13 1.10 17.27
CA PHE A 271 2.51 1.04 16.75
C PHE A 271 3.59 1.09 17.82
N VAL A 272 3.37 1.82 18.93
CA VAL A 272 4.37 1.99 19.99
C VAL A 272 5.00 0.68 20.45
N PRO A 273 4.26 -0.42 20.70
CA PRO A 273 4.89 -1.68 21.12
C PRO A 273 5.81 -2.32 20.06
N ILE A 274 5.53 -2.09 18.78
CA ILE A 274 6.34 -2.59 17.66
C ILE A 274 7.58 -1.70 17.49
N ILE A 275 7.43 -0.37 17.61
CA ILE A 275 8.55 0.58 17.61
C ILE A 275 9.49 0.32 18.78
N ASP A 276 8.95 0.07 19.96
CA ASP A 276 9.74 -0.29 21.15
C ASP A 276 10.57 -1.56 20.91
N ARG A 277 10.06 -2.52 20.13
CA ARG A 277 10.83 -3.71 19.74
C ARG A 277 12.00 -3.33 18.84
N VAL A 278 11.78 -2.49 17.83
CA VAL A 278 12.85 -2.01 16.94
C VAL A 278 13.88 -1.16 17.70
N CYS A 279 13.45 -0.29 18.62
CA CYS A 279 14.34 0.49 19.48
C CYS A 279 15.24 -0.41 20.33
N LYS A 280 14.69 -1.50 20.89
CA LYS A 280 15.48 -2.49 21.66
C LYS A 280 16.51 -3.21 20.81
N LEU A 281 16.15 -3.59 19.59
CA LEU A 281 17.05 -4.29 18.66
C LEU A 281 18.19 -3.39 18.18
N THR A 282 17.88 -2.13 17.89
CA THR A 282 18.83 -1.16 17.31
C THR A 282 19.64 -0.39 18.36
N GLY A 283 19.15 -0.32 19.60
CA GLY A 283 19.68 0.59 20.64
C GLY A 283 19.42 2.07 20.35
N LYS A 284 18.64 2.40 19.31
CA LYS A 284 18.29 3.77 18.92
C LYS A 284 16.98 4.21 19.60
N THR A 285 16.74 5.52 19.65
CA THR A 285 15.54 6.11 20.27
C THR A 285 14.67 6.75 19.20
N TYR A 286 13.40 6.37 19.15
CA TYR A 286 12.41 7.00 18.27
C TYR A 286 12.14 8.46 18.68
N GLY A 287 11.98 9.35 17.71
CA GLY A 287 11.79 10.79 17.90
C GLY A 287 13.09 11.60 18.04
N SER A 288 14.26 10.97 17.85
CA SER A 288 15.56 11.62 18.04
C SER A 288 16.21 12.12 16.74
N ASP A 289 15.91 11.48 15.61
CA ASP A 289 16.50 11.75 14.32
C ASP A 289 15.53 11.35 13.21
N THR A 290 15.22 12.25 12.29
CA THR A 290 14.19 12.04 11.28
C THR A 290 14.51 10.88 10.33
N GLY A 291 15.78 10.66 9.99
CA GLY A 291 16.20 9.54 9.13
C GLY A 291 16.08 8.18 9.82
N THR A 292 16.46 8.13 11.11
CA THR A 292 16.25 6.97 11.98
C THR A 292 14.77 6.68 12.14
N ASP A 293 13.96 7.70 12.41
CA ASP A 293 12.52 7.56 12.61
C ASP A 293 11.85 7.06 11.34
N TYR A 294 12.19 7.61 10.17
CA TYR A 294 11.72 7.13 8.87
C TYR A 294 11.99 5.63 8.69
N SER A 295 13.24 5.20 8.88
CA SER A 295 13.60 3.78 8.75
C SER A 295 12.88 2.89 9.77
N MET A 296 12.69 3.36 11.02
CA MET A 296 11.94 2.61 12.03
C MET A 296 10.47 2.43 11.61
N ARG A 297 9.84 3.49 11.10
CA ARG A 297 8.45 3.48 10.61
C ARG A 297 8.27 2.48 9.47
N VAL A 298 9.19 2.48 8.50
CA VAL A 298 9.20 1.52 7.41
C VAL A 298 9.29 0.08 7.93
N VAL A 299 10.18 -0.20 8.87
CA VAL A 299 10.34 -1.55 9.45
C VAL A 299 9.06 -2.01 10.16
N VAL A 300 8.47 -1.17 11.01
CA VAL A 300 7.29 -1.59 11.80
C VAL A 300 6.02 -1.73 10.96
N GLU A 301 5.83 -0.85 9.98
CA GLU A 301 4.68 -0.90 9.07
C GLU A 301 4.75 -2.13 8.18
N HIS A 302 5.89 -2.38 7.54
CA HIS A 302 6.06 -3.53 6.66
C HIS A 302 6.08 -4.86 7.42
N ALA A 303 6.58 -4.90 8.66
CA ALA A 303 6.45 -6.08 9.52
C ALA A 303 4.97 -6.40 9.81
N ARG A 304 4.17 -5.36 10.09
CA ARG A 304 2.73 -5.51 10.31
C ARG A 304 2.04 -6.00 9.04
N ALA A 305 2.31 -5.35 7.91
CA ALA A 305 1.74 -5.68 6.62
C ALA A 305 2.08 -7.13 6.18
N ALA A 306 3.34 -7.54 6.34
CA ALA A 306 3.78 -8.90 6.05
C ALA A 306 3.09 -9.94 6.94
N ALA A 307 2.94 -9.67 8.24
CA ALA A 307 2.27 -10.57 9.18
C ALA A 307 0.82 -10.87 8.74
N PHE A 308 0.07 -9.83 8.36
CA PHE A 308 -1.31 -9.98 7.90
C PHE A 308 -1.43 -10.64 6.53
N LEU A 309 -0.58 -10.27 5.56
CA LEU A 309 -0.57 -10.91 4.25
C LEU A 309 -0.27 -12.41 4.36
N ILE A 310 0.73 -12.80 5.15
CA ILE A 310 1.06 -14.22 5.36
C ILE A 310 -0.03 -14.92 6.18
N GLY A 311 -0.61 -14.23 7.17
CA GLY A 311 -1.74 -14.72 7.95
C GLY A 311 -2.96 -15.07 7.09
N ASP A 312 -3.19 -14.30 6.01
CA ASP A 312 -4.21 -14.54 4.98
C ASP A 312 -3.76 -15.52 3.88
N GLY A 313 -2.57 -16.13 4.00
CA GLY A 313 -2.08 -17.20 3.12
C GLY A 313 -1.21 -16.74 1.94
N VAL A 314 -0.80 -15.47 1.88
CA VAL A 314 0.14 -15.00 0.86
C VAL A 314 1.55 -15.52 1.15
N VAL A 315 2.22 -16.04 0.13
CA VAL A 315 3.63 -16.46 0.20
C VAL A 315 4.51 -15.60 -0.73
N PRO A 316 5.78 -15.34 -0.39
CA PRO A 316 6.69 -14.60 -1.26
C PRO A 316 6.85 -15.26 -2.64
N GLY A 317 6.75 -14.47 -3.70
CA GLY A 317 6.73 -14.93 -5.09
C GLY A 317 7.34 -13.91 -6.06
N ASN A 318 7.43 -14.26 -7.34
CA ASN A 318 7.97 -13.37 -8.38
C ASN A 318 6.87 -12.55 -9.09
N GLU A 319 5.60 -12.86 -8.87
CA GLU A 319 4.47 -12.21 -9.53
C GLU A 319 3.29 -11.98 -8.57
N GLY A 320 2.38 -11.08 -8.94
CA GLY A 320 1.13 -10.84 -8.24
C GLY A 320 1.30 -10.54 -6.74
N ARG A 321 0.47 -11.19 -5.91
CA ARG A 321 0.42 -10.95 -4.46
C ARG A 321 1.74 -11.32 -3.77
N GLY A 322 2.35 -12.42 -4.21
CA GLY A 322 3.60 -12.89 -3.64
C GLY A 322 4.77 -11.95 -3.92
N TYR A 323 4.74 -11.26 -5.07
CA TYR A 323 5.71 -10.22 -5.38
C TYR A 323 5.59 -9.03 -4.43
N VAL A 324 4.37 -8.56 -4.18
CA VAL A 324 4.13 -7.46 -3.25
C VAL A 324 4.58 -7.82 -1.83
N LEU A 325 4.22 -9.00 -1.33
CA LEU A 325 4.68 -9.47 -0.02
C LEU A 325 6.22 -9.48 0.05
N ARG A 326 6.87 -10.03 -0.98
CA ARG A 326 8.33 -10.04 -1.06
C ARG A 326 8.89 -8.62 -1.01
N ARG A 327 8.35 -7.69 -1.78
CA ARG A 327 8.81 -6.28 -1.81
C ARG A 327 8.74 -5.64 -0.43
N VAL A 328 7.61 -5.78 0.25
CA VAL A 328 7.37 -5.27 1.62
C VAL A 328 8.41 -5.84 2.60
N ILE A 329 8.60 -7.17 2.61
CA ILE A 329 9.59 -7.82 3.49
C ILE A 329 11.00 -7.30 3.21
N ARG A 330 11.40 -7.26 1.93
CA ARG A 330 12.75 -6.84 1.55
C ARG A 330 13.02 -5.37 1.84
N ARG A 331 12.03 -4.50 1.67
CA ARG A 331 12.12 -3.08 2.06
C ARG A 331 12.30 -2.93 3.57
N ALA A 332 11.56 -3.69 4.38
CA ALA A 332 11.75 -3.73 5.83
C ALA A 332 13.18 -4.16 6.20
N ILE A 333 13.70 -5.24 5.59
CA ILE A 333 15.05 -5.74 5.84
C ILE A 333 16.10 -4.67 5.50
N ARG A 334 15.97 -4.01 4.35
CA ARG A 334 16.87 -2.93 3.92
C ARG A 334 16.94 -1.79 4.94
N HIS A 335 15.79 -1.27 5.37
CA HIS A 335 15.76 -0.21 6.39
C HIS A 335 16.28 -0.70 7.75
N GLY A 336 16.07 -1.97 8.11
CA GLY A 336 16.73 -2.59 9.26
C GLY A 336 18.26 -2.57 9.16
N ARG A 337 18.83 -2.83 7.97
CA ARG A 337 20.28 -2.69 7.73
C ARG A 337 20.75 -1.25 7.87
N GLN A 338 20.00 -0.27 7.36
CA GLN A 338 20.31 1.16 7.54
C GLN A 338 20.28 1.58 9.02
N LEU A 339 19.46 0.94 9.84
CA LEU A 339 19.42 1.13 11.29
C LEU A 339 20.59 0.45 12.03
N GLY A 340 21.42 -0.34 11.33
CA GLY A 340 22.57 -1.05 11.88
C GLY A 340 22.26 -2.44 12.42
N LEU A 341 21.11 -3.03 12.06
CA LEU A 341 20.82 -4.43 12.44
C LEU A 341 21.63 -5.39 11.56
N GLU A 342 22.27 -6.37 12.18
CA GLU A 342 23.00 -7.45 11.51
C GLU A 342 22.27 -8.79 11.71
N GLY A 343 22.28 -9.66 10.70
CA GLY A 343 21.61 -10.97 10.76
C GLY A 343 20.07 -10.90 10.75
N PRO A 344 19.38 -12.03 10.99
CA PRO A 344 17.92 -12.08 11.03
C PRO A 344 17.33 -11.27 12.19
N PHE A 345 16.36 -10.39 11.92
CA PHE A 345 15.70 -9.58 12.94
C PHE A 345 14.18 -9.42 12.72
N LEU A 346 13.70 -9.54 11.48
CA LEU A 346 12.33 -9.19 11.12
C LEU A 346 11.32 -10.10 11.84
N THR A 347 11.71 -11.35 12.09
CA THR A 347 10.92 -12.33 12.86
C THR A 347 10.57 -11.80 14.26
N GLU A 348 11.50 -11.13 14.95
CA GLU A 348 11.25 -10.56 16.28
C GLU A 348 10.30 -9.36 16.25
N VAL A 349 10.34 -8.59 15.16
CA VAL A 349 9.43 -7.45 14.95
C VAL A 349 8.03 -7.96 14.65
N VAL A 350 7.89 -8.94 13.76
CA VAL A 350 6.63 -9.60 13.42
C VAL A 350 6.02 -10.29 14.64
N GLU A 351 6.82 -10.92 15.50
CA GLU A 351 6.35 -11.52 16.74
C GLU A 351 5.75 -10.48 17.71
N ALA A 352 6.21 -9.22 17.67
CA ALA A 352 5.60 -8.15 18.44
C ALA A 352 4.24 -7.67 17.86
N VAL A 353 3.99 -7.88 16.56
CA VAL A 353 2.72 -7.53 15.90
C VAL A 353 1.60 -8.49 16.32
N ILE A 354 1.86 -9.80 16.24
CA ILE A 354 0.84 -10.86 16.39
C ILE A 354 -0.07 -10.66 17.62
N PRO A 355 0.44 -10.53 18.86
CA PRO A 355 -0.42 -10.42 20.04
C PRO A 355 -1.24 -9.12 20.09
N LEU A 356 -0.82 -8.05 19.43
CA LEU A 356 -1.56 -6.77 19.42
C LEU A 356 -2.89 -6.89 18.68
N PHE A 357 -2.94 -7.74 17.66
CA PHE A 357 -4.08 -7.85 16.75
C PHE A 357 -4.86 -9.17 16.89
N SER A 358 -4.30 -10.17 17.58
CA SER A 358 -4.89 -11.52 17.70
C SER A 358 -6.25 -11.56 18.42
N ALA A 359 -6.61 -10.53 19.20
CA ALA A 359 -7.92 -10.45 19.83
C ALA A 359 -9.06 -10.30 18.80
N VAL A 360 -8.79 -9.64 17.68
CA VAL A 360 -9.74 -9.40 16.58
C VAL A 360 -9.47 -10.35 15.42
N TYR A 361 -8.21 -10.58 15.10
CA TYR A 361 -7.74 -11.34 13.94
C TYR A 361 -7.06 -12.63 14.39
N LYS A 362 -7.86 -13.65 14.68
CA LYS A 362 -7.41 -14.93 15.25
C LYS A 362 -6.42 -15.66 14.35
N GLU A 363 -6.56 -15.49 13.04
CA GLU A 363 -5.70 -16.05 12.01
C GLU A 363 -4.21 -15.71 12.25
N LEU A 364 -3.89 -14.56 12.85
CA LEU A 364 -2.51 -14.23 13.20
C LEU A 364 -1.94 -15.16 14.27
N SER A 365 -2.74 -15.51 15.28
CA SER A 365 -2.34 -16.43 16.34
C SER A 365 -2.36 -17.89 15.87
N GLU A 366 -3.36 -18.26 15.07
CA GLU A 366 -3.54 -19.60 14.53
C GLU A 366 -2.44 -19.93 13.51
N ASN A 367 -2.06 -18.98 12.66
CA ASN A 367 -1.01 -19.13 11.64
C ASN A 367 0.36 -18.61 12.13
N ARG A 368 0.54 -18.34 13.42
CA ARG A 368 1.79 -17.74 13.96
C ARG A 368 3.04 -18.48 13.49
N GLU A 369 3.07 -19.81 13.59
CA GLU A 369 4.26 -20.58 13.19
C GLU A 369 4.54 -20.46 11.69
N PHE A 370 3.49 -20.48 10.86
CA PHE A 370 3.62 -20.31 9.42
C PHE A 370 4.14 -18.91 9.06
N ILE A 371 3.58 -17.87 9.69
CA ILE A 371 4.03 -16.47 9.53
C ILE A 371 5.52 -16.35 9.82
N LEU A 372 5.97 -16.81 10.98
CA LEU A 372 7.37 -16.69 11.37
C LEU A 372 8.30 -17.50 10.45
N ARG A 373 7.90 -18.71 10.02
CA ARG A 373 8.69 -19.51 9.07
C ARG A 373 8.89 -18.79 7.73
N VAL A 374 7.84 -18.21 7.18
CA VAL A 374 7.91 -17.49 5.90
C VAL A 374 8.85 -16.28 5.98
N ILE A 375 8.78 -15.53 7.09
CA ILE A 375 9.66 -14.37 7.32
C ILE A 375 11.12 -14.81 7.40
N VAL A 376 11.43 -15.86 8.15
CA VAL A 376 12.80 -16.41 8.25
C VAL A 376 13.35 -16.77 6.88
N LEU A 377 12.59 -17.55 6.09
CA LEU A 377 13.05 -18.04 4.80
C LEU A 377 13.31 -16.89 3.81
N GLU A 378 12.45 -15.87 3.78
CA GLU A 378 12.67 -14.73 2.88
C GLU A 378 13.82 -13.83 3.36
N GLU A 379 14.00 -13.67 4.67
CA GLU A 379 15.11 -12.88 5.22
C GLU A 379 16.47 -13.53 4.95
N GLU A 380 16.58 -14.85 5.11
CA GLU A 380 17.78 -15.63 4.74
C GLU A 380 18.08 -15.51 3.24
N ARG A 381 17.07 -15.72 2.39
CA ARG A 381 17.22 -15.60 0.94
C ARG A 381 17.65 -14.20 0.51
N PHE A 382 17.07 -13.16 1.10
CA PHE A 382 17.39 -11.80 0.72
C PHE A 382 18.74 -11.33 1.26
N ALA A 383 19.23 -11.88 2.38
CA ALA A 383 20.56 -11.57 2.88
C ALA A 383 21.67 -11.88 1.84
N GLU A 384 21.55 -12.99 1.10
CA GLU A 384 22.48 -13.33 0.01
C GLU A 384 22.44 -12.32 -1.14
N ALA A 385 21.23 -11.87 -1.51
CA ALA A 385 21.03 -10.87 -2.55
C ALA A 385 21.58 -9.50 -2.14
N ILE A 386 21.41 -9.09 -0.87
CA ILE A 386 22.02 -7.85 -0.35
C ILE A 386 23.54 -7.92 -0.44
N GLN A 387 24.15 -9.03 0.02
CA GLN A 387 25.62 -9.15 0.06
C GLN A 387 26.27 -9.03 -1.32
N THR A 388 25.57 -9.41 -2.38
CA THR A 388 26.13 -9.47 -3.73
C THR A 388 25.63 -8.34 -4.64
N GLY A 389 24.36 -7.96 -4.54
CA GLY A 389 23.74 -6.93 -5.37
C GLY A 389 23.91 -5.50 -4.86
N LEU A 390 23.86 -5.28 -3.55
CA LEU A 390 23.94 -3.92 -2.99
C LEU A 390 25.30 -3.24 -3.28
N PRO A 391 26.47 -3.90 -3.12
CA PRO A 391 27.74 -3.29 -3.49
C PRO A 391 27.84 -2.96 -4.98
N LEU A 392 27.27 -3.80 -5.85
CA LEU A 392 27.25 -3.52 -7.30
C LEU A 392 26.46 -2.24 -7.62
N LEU A 393 25.38 -1.98 -6.87
CA LEU A 393 24.59 -0.77 -7.02
C LEU A 393 25.28 0.45 -6.40
N GLU A 394 25.63 0.39 -5.10
CA GLU A 394 26.15 1.53 -4.33
C GLU A 394 27.61 1.88 -4.67
N ASP A 395 28.47 0.88 -4.90
CA ASP A 395 29.89 1.10 -5.21
C ASP A 395 30.18 1.02 -6.72
N GLY A 396 29.26 0.45 -7.51
CA GLY A 396 29.37 0.30 -8.95
C GLY A 396 28.57 1.32 -9.75
N PHE A 397 27.27 1.05 -9.93
CA PHE A 397 26.41 1.81 -10.84
C PHE A 397 26.19 3.27 -10.39
N ILE A 398 25.91 3.52 -9.11
CA ILE A 398 25.68 4.88 -8.63
C ILE A 398 26.91 5.79 -8.86
N PRO A 399 28.14 5.40 -8.49
CA PRO A 399 29.33 6.18 -8.79
C PRO A 399 29.60 6.33 -10.30
N LEU A 400 29.28 5.31 -11.11
CA LEU A 400 29.36 5.41 -12.57
C LEU A 400 28.47 6.54 -13.09
N HIS A 401 27.19 6.56 -12.70
CA HIS A 401 26.23 7.60 -13.10
C HIS A 401 26.61 8.99 -12.59
N GLN A 402 27.09 9.11 -11.35
CA GLN A 402 27.60 10.38 -10.83
C GLN A 402 28.77 10.94 -11.67
N ARG A 403 29.68 10.07 -12.14
CA ARG A 403 30.74 10.48 -13.08
C ARG A 403 30.19 10.90 -14.43
N LEU A 404 29.19 10.20 -14.96
CA LEU A 404 28.53 10.56 -16.21
C LEU A 404 27.88 11.95 -16.12
N ILE A 405 27.18 12.25 -15.02
CA ILE A 405 26.59 13.57 -14.75
C ILE A 405 27.66 14.66 -14.75
N GLY A 406 28.81 14.40 -14.09
CA GLY A 406 29.95 15.32 -14.10
C GLY A 406 30.45 15.65 -15.50
N TYR A 407 30.62 14.63 -16.35
CA TYR A 407 31.05 14.85 -17.74
C TYR A 407 30.03 15.62 -18.58
N VAL A 408 28.73 15.31 -18.41
CA VAL A 408 27.66 16.04 -19.07
C VAL A 408 27.71 17.51 -18.68
N ASP A 409 27.76 17.82 -17.38
CA ASP A 409 27.72 19.19 -16.88
C ASP A 409 28.94 20.00 -17.40
N GLU A 410 30.14 19.42 -17.39
CA GLU A 410 31.36 20.08 -17.85
C GLU A 410 31.40 20.35 -19.37
N SER A 411 31.16 19.32 -20.19
CA SER A 411 31.45 19.43 -21.64
C SER A 411 30.66 18.46 -22.53
N GLY A 412 29.59 17.85 -22.02
CA GLY A 412 28.78 16.88 -22.75
C GLY A 412 29.37 15.48 -22.78
N LEU A 413 28.52 14.50 -23.10
CA LEU A 413 28.88 13.08 -23.15
C LEU A 413 29.12 12.64 -24.61
N SER A 414 30.25 11.98 -24.86
CA SER A 414 30.59 11.38 -26.16
C SER A 414 30.88 9.88 -25.98
N ALA A 415 30.83 9.11 -27.07
CA ALA A 415 31.12 7.67 -27.03
C ALA A 415 32.51 7.36 -26.45
N ASP A 416 33.54 8.15 -26.80
CA ASP A 416 34.90 7.98 -26.27
C ASP A 416 34.95 8.25 -24.75
N ARG A 417 34.24 9.27 -24.27
CA ARG A 417 34.19 9.60 -22.83
C ARG A 417 33.41 8.54 -22.05
N LEU A 418 32.34 8.02 -22.63
CA LEU A 418 31.57 6.94 -22.07
C LEU A 418 32.44 5.68 -21.91
N ALA A 419 33.21 5.33 -22.94
CA ALA A 419 34.16 4.21 -22.88
C ALA A 419 35.21 4.41 -21.77
N VAL A 420 35.82 5.60 -21.67
CA VAL A 420 36.77 5.92 -20.58
C VAL A 420 36.12 5.84 -19.20
N CYS A 421 34.85 6.25 -19.08
CA CYS A 421 34.11 6.17 -17.82
C CYS A 421 33.87 4.71 -17.39
N LEU A 422 33.51 3.86 -18.34
CA LEU A 422 33.29 2.42 -18.13
C LEU A 422 34.60 1.70 -17.77
N GLU A 423 35.70 1.97 -18.48
CA GLU A 423 37.02 1.37 -18.19
C GLU A 423 37.49 1.65 -16.76
N ARG A 424 37.21 2.85 -16.24
CA ARG A 424 37.54 3.24 -14.85
C ARG A 424 36.65 2.59 -13.79
N SER A 425 35.62 1.85 -14.18
CA SER A 425 34.65 1.23 -13.26
C SER A 425 34.90 -0.28 -13.06
N THR A 426 35.95 -0.83 -13.67
CA THR A 426 36.36 -2.25 -13.64
C THR A 426 36.75 -2.75 -12.25
N GLU A 427 37.09 -1.86 -11.32
CA GLU A 427 37.42 -2.23 -9.94
C GLU A 427 36.17 -2.61 -9.10
N THR A 428 34.99 -2.11 -9.45
CA THR A 428 33.74 -2.33 -8.70
C THR A 428 32.65 -3.03 -9.50
N ILE A 429 32.64 -2.88 -10.83
CA ILE A 429 31.70 -3.53 -11.74
C ILE A 429 32.43 -4.65 -12.51
N PRO A 430 31.95 -5.90 -12.50
CA PRO A 430 32.58 -6.99 -13.25
C PRO A 430 32.67 -6.69 -14.76
N ASP A 431 33.78 -7.06 -15.39
CA ASP A 431 34.04 -6.79 -16.82
C ASP A 431 32.89 -7.23 -17.75
N TRP A 432 32.30 -8.39 -17.49
CA TRP A 432 31.20 -8.90 -18.31
C TRP A 432 29.92 -8.04 -18.21
N VAL A 433 29.70 -7.41 -17.05
CA VAL A 433 28.60 -6.46 -16.83
C VAL A 433 28.89 -5.17 -17.59
N LEU A 434 30.12 -4.67 -17.50
CA LEU A 434 30.54 -3.47 -18.25
C LEU A 434 30.41 -3.66 -19.76
N GLU A 435 30.74 -4.84 -20.30
CA GLU A 435 30.56 -5.14 -21.72
C GLU A 435 29.08 -5.18 -22.12
N LYS A 436 28.19 -5.75 -21.28
CA LYS A 436 26.73 -5.69 -21.50
C LYS A 436 26.22 -4.25 -21.49
N ILE A 437 26.63 -3.46 -20.49
CA ILE A 437 26.25 -2.05 -20.37
C ILE A 437 26.70 -1.31 -21.62
N LYS A 438 27.99 -1.38 -21.97
CA LYS A 438 28.58 -0.75 -23.15
C LYS A 438 27.79 -1.08 -24.43
N GLY A 439 27.42 -2.34 -24.63
CA GLY A 439 26.62 -2.78 -25.76
C GLY A 439 25.22 -2.16 -25.80
N SER A 440 24.57 -2.02 -24.65
CA SER A 440 23.23 -1.41 -24.54
C SER A 440 23.26 0.11 -24.71
N ILE A 441 24.20 0.79 -24.04
CA ILE A 441 24.13 2.25 -23.85
C ILE A 441 24.84 3.05 -24.95
N THR A 442 25.84 2.50 -25.64
CA THR A 442 26.62 3.24 -26.65
C THR A 442 25.76 3.67 -27.84
N GLY A 443 24.78 2.85 -28.23
CA GLY A 443 23.85 3.15 -29.33
C GLY A 443 22.68 4.06 -28.95
N ARG A 444 22.49 4.34 -27.66
CA ARG A 444 21.36 5.12 -27.11
C ARG A 444 21.77 6.52 -26.64
N LEU A 445 23.03 6.91 -26.86
CA LEU A 445 23.56 8.19 -26.37
C LEU A 445 22.86 9.37 -27.07
N PRO A 446 22.17 10.26 -26.32
CA PRO A 446 21.49 11.39 -26.92
C PRO A 446 22.46 12.45 -27.46
N SER A 447 21.98 13.22 -28.44
CA SER A 447 22.78 14.29 -29.06
C SER A 447 22.65 15.64 -28.35
N GLU A 448 21.53 15.90 -27.68
CA GLU A 448 21.30 17.14 -26.97
C GLU A 448 21.77 17.06 -25.51
N LYS A 449 22.36 18.14 -25.00
CA LYS A 449 22.92 18.18 -23.64
C LYS A 449 21.87 17.93 -22.55
N ALA A 450 20.63 18.39 -22.76
CA ALA A 450 19.53 18.18 -21.82
C ALA A 450 19.18 16.68 -21.72
N GLU A 451 19.00 16.02 -22.87
CA GLU A 451 18.73 14.58 -22.95
C GLU A 451 19.90 13.74 -22.43
N GLN A 452 21.16 14.17 -22.67
CA GLN A 452 22.33 13.53 -22.08
C GLN A 452 22.34 13.58 -20.55
N ARG A 453 21.79 14.64 -19.96
CA ARG A 453 21.70 14.79 -18.51
C ARG A 453 20.67 13.86 -17.91
N GLU A 454 19.53 13.72 -18.55
CA GLU A 454 18.51 12.74 -18.19
C GLU A 454 19.07 11.33 -18.32
N PHE A 455 19.67 11.00 -19.47
CA PHE A 455 20.35 9.72 -19.71
C PHE A 455 21.40 9.40 -18.64
N ALA A 456 22.24 10.37 -18.24
CA ALA A 456 23.24 10.16 -17.20
C ALA A 456 22.64 9.99 -15.79
N ARG A 457 21.41 10.48 -15.57
CA ARG A 457 20.68 10.34 -14.30
C ARG A 457 19.85 9.06 -14.21
N THR A 458 19.67 8.33 -15.31
CA THR A 458 18.81 7.14 -15.35
C THR A 458 19.65 5.88 -15.49
N LEU A 459 19.58 4.99 -14.50
CA LEU A 459 20.09 3.63 -14.61
C LEU A 459 19.35 2.90 -15.73
N ALA A 460 20.11 2.25 -16.59
CA ALA A 460 19.58 1.55 -17.74
C ALA A 460 18.83 0.27 -17.34
N ASP A 461 17.94 -0.14 -18.24
CA ASP A 461 17.27 -1.44 -18.24
C ASP A 461 18.24 -2.60 -17.94
N VAL A 462 19.40 -2.63 -18.60
CA VAL A 462 20.40 -3.70 -18.46
C VAL A 462 21.04 -3.74 -17.06
N GLU A 463 21.25 -2.59 -16.43
CA GLU A 463 21.84 -2.50 -15.08
C GLU A 463 20.87 -3.06 -14.05
N THR A 464 19.62 -2.60 -14.13
CA THR A 464 18.52 -3.06 -13.28
C THR A 464 18.23 -4.55 -13.51
N PHE A 465 18.26 -4.99 -14.76
CA PHE A 465 18.06 -6.39 -15.12
C PHE A 465 19.19 -7.28 -14.59
N VAL A 466 20.45 -6.85 -14.67
CA VAL A 466 21.58 -7.61 -14.09
C VAL A 466 21.42 -7.74 -12.57
N LEU A 467 21.09 -6.65 -11.88
CA LEU A 467 20.82 -6.67 -10.43
C LEU A 467 19.70 -7.66 -10.08
N TYR A 468 18.61 -7.66 -10.85
CA TYR A 468 17.48 -8.55 -10.62
C TYR A 468 17.77 -10.02 -10.96
N ASP A 469 18.17 -10.31 -12.19
CA ASP A 469 18.30 -11.67 -12.74
C ASP A 469 19.53 -12.39 -12.18
N THR A 470 20.67 -11.70 -12.10
CA THR A 470 21.95 -12.31 -11.69
C THR A 470 22.18 -12.25 -10.18
N TYR A 471 21.81 -11.12 -9.55
CA TYR A 471 22.10 -10.87 -8.14
C TYR A 471 20.86 -10.99 -7.23
N GLY A 472 19.68 -11.26 -7.80
CA GLY A 472 18.43 -11.41 -7.03
C GLY A 472 17.96 -10.12 -6.35
N PHE A 473 18.51 -8.97 -6.74
CA PHE A 473 18.28 -7.68 -6.13
C PHE A 473 17.06 -6.98 -6.76
N PRO A 474 16.00 -6.66 -5.99
CA PRO A 474 14.74 -6.18 -6.56
C PRO A 474 14.89 -4.86 -7.35
N PRO A 475 14.18 -4.71 -8.49
CA PRO A 475 14.21 -3.49 -9.28
C PRO A 475 13.62 -2.30 -8.50
N GLU A 476 12.64 -2.51 -7.62
CA GLU A 476 12.06 -1.41 -6.81
C GLU A 476 13.03 -0.94 -5.74
N LEU A 477 13.79 -1.84 -5.11
CA LEU A 477 14.84 -1.43 -4.18
C LEU A 477 15.98 -0.73 -4.93
N THR A 478 16.29 -1.18 -6.15
CA THR A 478 17.22 -0.46 -7.05
C THR A 478 16.75 0.96 -7.29
N ALA A 479 15.47 1.16 -7.64
CA ALA A 479 14.88 2.47 -7.88
C ALA A 479 14.86 3.34 -6.62
N GLU A 480 14.52 2.77 -5.46
CA GLU A 480 14.50 3.49 -4.19
C GLU A 480 15.92 3.97 -3.79
N ILE A 481 16.94 3.11 -3.87
CA ILE A 481 18.34 3.48 -3.59
C ILE A 481 18.85 4.50 -4.62
N ALA A 482 18.54 4.32 -5.90
CA ALA A 482 18.93 5.25 -6.95
C ALA A 482 18.35 6.66 -6.69
N LYS A 483 17.07 6.74 -6.29
CA LYS A 483 16.38 8.00 -5.96
C LYS A 483 17.03 8.74 -4.80
N GLU A 484 17.49 8.04 -3.76
CA GLU A 484 18.25 8.62 -2.64
C GLU A 484 19.55 9.30 -3.10
N HIS A 485 20.11 8.86 -4.22
CA HIS A 485 21.31 9.42 -4.85
C HIS A 485 21.02 10.41 -5.98
N GLY A 486 19.75 10.81 -6.16
CA GLY A 486 19.31 11.73 -7.21
C GLY A 486 19.34 11.12 -8.62
N LEU A 487 19.23 9.80 -8.71
CA LEU A 487 19.14 9.03 -9.94
C LEU A 487 17.73 8.42 -10.10
N GLU A 488 17.42 8.01 -11.32
CA GLU A 488 16.19 7.31 -11.69
C GLU A 488 16.53 5.94 -12.28
N VAL A 489 15.53 5.08 -12.45
CA VAL A 489 15.68 3.77 -13.10
C VAL A 489 14.71 3.69 -14.27
N ASP A 490 15.17 3.20 -15.42
CA ASP A 490 14.30 2.90 -16.57
C ASP A 490 13.46 1.64 -16.30
N MET A 491 12.44 1.80 -15.45
CA MET A 491 11.51 0.71 -15.09
C MET A 491 10.74 0.20 -16.32
N ALA A 492 10.38 1.09 -17.26
CA ALA A 492 9.71 0.71 -18.49
C ALA A 492 10.62 -0.14 -19.39
N GLY A 493 11.92 0.15 -19.42
CA GLY A 493 12.92 -0.68 -20.10
C GLY A 493 13.11 -2.03 -19.42
N PHE A 494 13.20 -2.05 -18.09
CA PHE A 494 13.25 -3.28 -17.33
C PHE A 494 12.04 -4.19 -17.59
N GLU A 495 10.82 -3.64 -17.61
CA GLU A 495 9.59 -4.39 -17.92
C GLU A 495 9.62 -4.99 -19.34
N ARG A 496 10.15 -4.25 -20.33
CA ARG A 496 10.32 -4.76 -21.70
C ARG A 496 11.29 -5.95 -21.75
N GLU A 497 12.41 -5.86 -21.03
CA GLU A 497 13.39 -6.96 -20.93
C GLU A 497 12.79 -8.18 -20.22
N MET A 498 12.00 -7.97 -19.17
CA MET A 498 11.28 -9.04 -18.48
C MET A 498 10.27 -9.76 -19.39
N GLU A 499 9.50 -9.01 -20.19
CA GLU A 499 8.54 -9.62 -21.11
C GLU A 499 9.26 -10.38 -22.24
N ALA A 500 10.37 -9.83 -22.76
CA ALA A 500 11.21 -10.51 -23.75
C ALA A 500 11.79 -11.83 -23.20
N GLN A 501 12.24 -11.84 -21.93
CA GLN A 501 12.72 -13.06 -21.27
C GLN A 501 11.58 -14.09 -21.12
N LYS A 502 10.38 -13.67 -20.72
CA LYS A 502 9.20 -14.55 -20.62
C LYS A 502 8.83 -15.17 -21.96
N GLU A 503 8.84 -14.40 -23.04
CA GLU A 503 8.59 -14.91 -24.40
C GLU A 503 9.67 -15.90 -24.87
N GLN A 504 10.94 -15.63 -24.54
CA GLN A 504 12.06 -16.54 -24.81
C GLN A 504 11.93 -17.85 -24.02
N SER A 505 11.58 -17.81 -22.74
CA SER A 505 11.35 -19.00 -21.92
C SER A 505 10.15 -19.82 -22.42
N ARG A 506 9.10 -19.17 -22.92
CA ARG A 506 7.93 -19.85 -23.52
C ARG A 506 8.27 -20.52 -24.86
N SER A 507 9.13 -19.91 -25.67
CA SER A 507 9.54 -20.44 -26.98
C SER A 507 10.64 -21.50 -26.92
N SER A 508 11.40 -21.56 -25.83
CA SER A 508 12.49 -22.52 -25.60
C SER A 508 12.10 -23.74 -24.76
N ALA A 509 10.82 -23.89 -24.39
CA ALA A 509 10.31 -25.03 -23.64
C ALA A 509 10.26 -26.34 -24.47
N SER A 510 11.43 -26.86 -24.82
CA SER A 510 11.67 -28.30 -25.03
C SER A 510 12.67 -28.76 -23.96
N PHE A 511 12.21 -29.65 -23.10
CA PHE A 511 12.85 -30.10 -21.87
C PHE A 511 14.30 -30.64 -22.02
N SER A 512 15.24 -30.13 -21.23
CA SER A 512 16.35 -30.91 -20.62
C SER A 512 16.98 -30.12 -19.47
N GLY A 513 17.02 -30.71 -18.29
CA GLY A 513 17.15 -30.00 -17.01
C GLY A 513 18.55 -29.52 -16.59
N SER A 514 18.52 -28.62 -15.60
CA SER A 514 19.36 -28.59 -14.38
C SER A 514 19.11 -27.26 -13.65
N MET A 515 18.05 -27.21 -12.84
CA MET A 515 17.90 -26.24 -11.73
C MET A 515 16.79 -26.74 -10.79
N GLU A 516 17.11 -27.73 -9.95
CA GLU A 516 16.26 -28.13 -8.82
C GLU A 516 16.66 -27.33 -7.57
N MET A 517 15.86 -26.32 -7.24
CA MET A 517 15.26 -26.13 -5.90
C MET A 517 14.48 -24.82 -5.91
N GLN A 518 13.31 -24.86 -6.55
CA GLN A 518 12.25 -23.90 -6.34
C GLN A 518 11.11 -24.70 -5.72
N THR A 519 10.97 -24.61 -4.40
CA THR A 519 9.73 -25.00 -3.73
C THR A 519 9.02 -23.71 -3.35
N SER A 520 8.53 -23.03 -4.39
CA SER A 520 7.51 -22.01 -4.23
C SER A 520 6.18 -22.76 -4.05
N TYR A 521 5.36 -22.40 -3.07
CA TYR A 521 3.99 -22.93 -2.99
C TYR A 521 3.19 -22.65 -4.29
N SER A 522 3.62 -21.67 -5.10
CA SER A 522 3.10 -21.37 -6.43
C SER A 522 3.43 -22.42 -7.51
N ASP A 523 4.50 -23.21 -7.37
CA ASP A 523 4.93 -24.19 -8.37
C ASP A 523 4.14 -25.50 -8.29
N LEU A 524 3.29 -25.64 -7.27
CA LEU A 524 2.43 -26.80 -7.05
C LEU A 524 1.27 -26.89 -8.06
N GLY A 525 1.01 -25.84 -8.85
CA GLY A 525 -0.11 -25.83 -9.81
C GLY A 525 -1.47 -26.02 -9.17
N LEU A 526 -1.59 -25.79 -7.85
CA LEU A 526 -2.82 -25.96 -7.09
C LEU A 526 -3.73 -24.76 -7.37
N ALA A 527 -4.98 -25.04 -7.73
CA ALA A 527 -6.01 -24.01 -7.77
C ALA A 527 -6.14 -23.36 -6.37
N SER A 528 -6.45 -22.06 -6.33
CA SER A 528 -6.70 -21.34 -5.07
C SER A 528 -7.74 -22.09 -4.23
N SER A 529 -7.46 -22.30 -2.95
CA SER A 529 -8.45 -22.84 -2.02
C SER A 529 -9.61 -21.86 -1.91
N GLU A 530 -10.84 -22.32 -2.13
CA GLU A 530 -12.04 -21.51 -2.00
C GLU A 530 -12.48 -21.45 -0.53
N PHE A 531 -12.47 -20.27 0.11
CA PHE A 531 -13.00 -20.12 1.46
C PHE A 531 -14.53 -20.02 1.43
N VAL A 532 -15.21 -21.04 1.96
CA VAL A 532 -16.69 -21.16 1.99
C VAL A 532 -17.28 -20.81 3.36
N GLY A 533 -16.43 -20.49 4.33
CA GLY A 533 -16.81 -20.19 5.72
C GLY A 533 -17.74 -18.97 5.91
N TYR A 534 -17.96 -18.17 4.87
CA TYR A 534 -18.99 -17.11 4.89
C TYR A 534 -20.43 -17.66 4.83
N ASN A 535 -20.60 -18.88 4.30
CA ASN A 535 -21.92 -19.51 4.09
C ASN A 535 -22.12 -20.79 4.92
N LEU A 536 -21.05 -21.51 5.24
CA LEU A 536 -21.08 -22.83 5.87
C LEU A 536 -20.19 -22.86 7.12
N THR A 537 -20.61 -23.57 8.16
CA THR A 537 -19.80 -23.76 9.38
C THR A 537 -19.05 -25.09 9.41
N GLU A 538 -19.40 -26.03 8.51
CA GLU A 538 -18.76 -27.33 8.32
C GLU A 538 -18.84 -27.71 6.83
N GLN A 539 -17.78 -28.31 6.27
CA GLN A 539 -17.72 -28.74 4.87
C GLN A 539 -16.74 -29.91 4.69
N ASP A 540 -17.06 -30.83 3.77
CA ASP A 540 -16.12 -31.85 3.29
C ASP A 540 -15.20 -31.28 2.21
N SER A 541 -13.89 -31.40 2.37
CA SER A 541 -12.91 -30.87 1.42
C SER A 541 -11.95 -31.96 0.92
N THR A 542 -11.36 -31.70 -0.25
CA THR A 542 -10.35 -32.58 -0.84
C THR A 542 -8.96 -32.08 -0.48
N ILE A 543 -8.08 -32.99 -0.04
CA ILE A 543 -6.67 -32.67 0.15
C ILE A 543 -6.03 -32.47 -1.23
N ALA A 544 -5.65 -31.23 -1.51
CA ALA A 544 -5.02 -30.82 -2.74
C ALA A 544 -3.51 -31.12 -2.73
N ALA A 545 -2.86 -30.97 -1.57
CA ALA A 545 -1.46 -31.39 -1.38
C ALA A 545 -1.13 -31.65 0.10
N ILE A 546 -0.07 -32.43 0.33
CA ILE A 546 0.56 -32.65 1.64
C ILE A 546 2.00 -32.17 1.53
N LEU A 547 2.47 -31.35 2.46
CA LEU A 547 3.82 -30.81 2.48
C LEU A 547 4.54 -31.21 3.77
N SER A 548 5.78 -31.68 3.65
CA SER A 548 6.65 -31.98 4.78
C SER A 548 7.85 -31.04 4.73
N GLY A 549 7.90 -30.05 5.63
CA GLY A 549 8.96 -29.04 5.64
C GLY A 549 9.00 -28.19 4.37
N GLY A 550 7.83 -27.81 3.84
CA GLY A 550 7.69 -27.03 2.60
C GLY A 550 7.84 -27.84 1.30
N VAL A 551 8.16 -29.14 1.38
CA VAL A 551 8.32 -30.01 0.21
C VAL A 551 7.08 -30.89 0.02
N PRO A 552 6.51 -30.97 -1.20
CA PRO A 552 5.37 -31.83 -1.49
C PRO A 552 5.70 -33.31 -1.29
N VAL A 553 4.80 -34.04 -0.64
CA VAL A 553 4.93 -35.48 -0.40
C VAL A 553 3.62 -36.21 -0.74
N ASP A 554 3.72 -37.42 -1.28
CA ASP A 554 2.55 -38.23 -1.65
C ASP A 554 1.82 -38.82 -0.44
N HIS A 555 2.51 -38.94 0.70
CA HIS A 555 1.98 -39.52 1.92
C HIS A 555 2.71 -38.99 3.17
N ALA A 556 1.99 -38.96 4.29
CA ALA A 556 2.54 -38.67 5.61
C ALA A 556 2.51 -39.93 6.49
N THR A 557 3.52 -40.10 7.34
CA THR A 557 3.59 -41.22 8.29
C THR A 557 3.10 -40.81 9.69
N GLN A 558 2.67 -41.78 10.50
CA GLN A 558 2.17 -41.50 11.85
C GLN A 558 3.24 -40.79 12.69
N GLY A 559 2.93 -39.59 13.19
CA GLY A 559 3.84 -38.76 13.99
C GLY A 559 4.66 -37.76 13.18
N GLN A 560 4.57 -37.77 11.84
CA GLN A 560 5.19 -36.77 10.98
C GLN A 560 4.35 -35.48 10.97
N GLN A 561 4.98 -34.34 11.23
CA GLN A 561 4.34 -33.03 11.03
C GLN A 561 4.33 -32.70 9.54
N VAL A 562 3.14 -32.41 9.02
CA VAL A 562 2.91 -32.02 7.63
C VAL A 562 1.92 -30.87 7.58
N GLU A 563 2.00 -30.07 6.53
CA GLU A 563 0.99 -29.09 6.15
C GLU A 563 0.06 -29.75 5.12
N VAL A 564 -1.23 -29.49 5.23
CA VAL A 564 -2.24 -30.03 4.31
C VAL A 564 -2.90 -28.85 3.62
N VAL A 565 -2.77 -28.81 2.29
CA VAL A 565 -3.49 -27.84 1.44
C VAL A 565 -4.79 -28.49 1.04
N ILE A 566 -5.91 -27.81 1.28
CA ILE A 566 -7.26 -28.30 0.95
C ILE A 566 -7.86 -27.45 -0.19
N SER A 567 -8.70 -28.04 -1.03
CA SER A 567 -9.29 -27.34 -2.19
C SER A 567 -10.36 -26.32 -1.81
N GLN A 568 -11.03 -26.52 -0.67
CA GLN A 568 -12.02 -25.59 -0.11
C GLN A 568 -11.84 -25.53 1.41
N SER A 569 -11.95 -24.36 2.01
CA SER A 569 -11.74 -24.15 3.44
C SER A 569 -12.97 -23.54 4.12
#